data_AF-A0A1H8B6F5-F1
#
_entry.id   AF-A0A1H8B6F5-F1
#
_cell.length_a   1.000
_cell.length_b   1.000
_cell.length_c   1.000
_cell.angle_alpha   90.00
_cell.angle_beta   90.00
_cell.angle_gamma   90.00
#
_symmetry.space_group_name_H-M   'P 1'
#
loop_
_entity.id
_entity.type
_entity.pdbx_description
1 polymer ?
#
loop_
_entity_poly.entity_id
_entity_poly.type
_entity_poly.pdbx_seq_one_letter_code
_entity_poly.pdbx_strand_id
1 'polypeptide(L)'
;MVSAHPAPAAGSGSRTGEVRQPFGPPSSRAEERAWRDAGLLVDTAGSPLPATGTPCGFCDGSDLGDTCPGALTCPKCKAPPGRHCRRPSEWETSQWHAARVQAADLEDQRREDAGDGTMPARWAST
;
A
#
# COMPACT_ATOMS: atom_id res chain seq x y z
N MET A 1 3.05 44.10 -1.27
CA MET A 1 2.49 43.49 -2.50
C MET A 1 2.83 42.01 -2.42
N VAL A 2 1.89 41.17 -1.99
CA VAL A 2 2.14 39.74 -1.77
C VAL A 2 1.34 39.00 -2.84
N SER A 3 2.03 38.42 -3.80
CA SER A 3 1.40 37.64 -4.88
C SER A 3 0.90 36.32 -4.30
N ALA A 4 -0.42 36.19 -4.23
CA ALA A 4 -1.09 34.93 -3.95
C ALA A 4 -0.95 34.01 -5.18
N HIS A 5 -0.34 32.84 -4.99
CA HIS A 5 -0.38 31.76 -5.98
C HIS A 5 -1.78 31.15 -5.98
N PRO A 6 -2.47 31.03 -7.13
CA PRO A 6 -3.75 30.34 -7.18
C PRO A 6 -3.54 28.83 -7.02
N ALA A 7 -4.35 28.22 -6.15
CA ALA A 7 -4.49 26.77 -6.06
C ALA A 7 -5.08 26.23 -7.39
N PRO A 8 -4.56 25.11 -7.93
CA PRO A 8 -5.16 24.52 -9.12
C PRO A 8 -6.56 23.96 -8.79
N ALA A 9 -7.50 24.30 -9.66
CA ALA A 9 -8.90 23.93 -9.60
C ALA A 9 -9.09 22.41 -9.51
N ALA A 10 -9.96 21.98 -8.60
CA ALA A 10 -10.50 20.63 -8.54
C ALA A 10 -11.33 20.36 -9.80
N GLY A 11 -10.67 19.85 -10.84
CA GLY A 11 -11.31 19.35 -12.06
C GLY A 11 -12.13 18.11 -11.73
N SER A 12 -13.43 18.31 -11.53
CA SER A 12 -14.44 17.26 -11.58
C SER A 12 -14.48 16.71 -12.99
N GLY A 13 -13.74 15.61 -13.22
CA GLY A 13 -13.74 14.88 -14.47
C GLY A 13 -13.95 13.41 -14.16
N SER A 14 -15.13 12.90 -14.50
CA SER A 14 -15.43 11.48 -14.58
C SER A 14 -14.27 10.74 -15.26
N ARG A 15 -13.54 9.92 -14.51
CA ARG A 15 -12.46 9.08 -15.06
C ARG A 15 -12.76 7.62 -14.76
N THR A 16 -13.36 6.95 -15.73
CA THR A 16 -13.13 5.52 -15.97
C THR A 16 -11.68 5.32 -16.43
N GLY A 17 -10.74 5.63 -15.54
CA GLY A 17 -9.31 5.47 -15.74
C GLY A 17 -8.69 5.14 -14.39
N GLU A 18 -8.10 3.96 -14.29
CA GLU A 18 -7.44 3.45 -13.10
C GLU A 18 -6.42 4.48 -12.58
N VAL A 19 -6.58 4.92 -11.33
CA VAL A 19 -5.66 5.87 -10.70
C VAL A 19 -4.36 5.12 -10.39
N ARG A 20 -3.23 5.71 -10.79
CA ARG A 20 -1.88 5.21 -10.50
C ARG A 20 -1.11 6.24 -9.69
N GLN A 21 -0.10 5.78 -8.94
CA GLN A 21 0.84 6.69 -8.28
C GLN A 21 1.52 7.59 -9.32
N PRO A 22 1.79 8.86 -8.97
CA PRO A 22 2.33 9.84 -9.90
C PRO A 22 3.82 9.59 -10.29
N PHE A 23 4.50 8.67 -9.60
CA PHE A 23 5.91 8.31 -9.84
C PHE A 23 6.15 6.83 -9.50
N GLY A 24 7.38 6.35 -9.71
CA GLY A 24 7.77 4.97 -9.42
C GLY A 24 7.82 4.64 -7.91
N PRO A 25 7.97 3.36 -7.55
CA PRO A 25 8.01 2.93 -6.16
C PRO A 25 9.21 3.52 -5.41
N PRO A 26 9.07 3.79 -4.11
CA PRO A 26 10.15 4.30 -3.28
C PRO A 26 11.25 3.23 -3.14
N SER A 27 12.48 3.69 -3.09
CA SER A 27 13.67 2.87 -2.87
C SER A 27 13.82 2.41 -1.41
N SER A 28 13.12 3.08 -0.48
CA SER A 28 13.17 2.76 0.95
C SER A 28 11.88 3.15 1.70
N ARG A 29 11.66 2.56 2.88
CA ARG A 29 10.56 2.95 3.77
C ARG A 29 10.64 4.39 4.28
N ALA A 30 11.86 4.94 4.40
CA ALA A 30 12.04 6.32 4.83
C ALA A 30 11.57 7.30 3.74
N GLU A 31 11.87 6.97 2.48
CA GLU A 31 11.40 7.73 1.32
C GLU A 31 9.88 7.63 1.16
N GLU A 32 9.31 6.44 1.27
CA GLU A 32 7.86 6.24 1.28
C GLU A 32 7.18 7.12 2.34
N ARG A 33 7.72 7.15 3.57
CA ARG A 33 7.21 7.98 4.65
C ARG A 33 7.30 9.47 4.32
N ALA A 34 8.44 9.93 3.79
CA ALA A 34 8.60 11.32 3.39
C ALA A 34 7.61 11.73 2.29
N TRP A 35 7.35 10.85 1.32
CA TRP A 35 6.37 11.11 0.25
C TRP A 35 4.94 11.18 0.79
N ARG A 36 4.60 10.36 1.78
CA ARG A 36 3.31 10.46 2.48
C ARG A 36 3.18 11.73 3.29
N ASP A 37 4.20 12.09 4.06
CA ASP A 37 4.23 13.32 4.86
C ASP A 37 4.08 14.56 3.97
N ALA A 38 4.60 14.50 2.74
CA ALA A 38 4.44 15.53 1.72
C ALA A 38 3.12 15.46 0.93
N GLY A 39 2.25 14.48 1.18
CA GLY A 39 0.97 14.31 0.47
C GLY A 39 1.11 13.92 -1.01
N LEU A 40 2.21 13.26 -1.37
CA LEU A 40 2.53 12.91 -2.76
C LEU A 40 1.96 11.55 -3.20
N LEU A 41 1.67 10.65 -2.25
CA LEU A 41 1.05 9.36 -2.53
C LEU A 41 -0.47 9.48 -2.51
N VAL A 42 -1.15 8.75 -3.38
CA VAL A 42 -2.62 8.80 -3.53
C VAL A 42 -3.28 7.43 -3.38
N ASP A 43 -4.56 7.42 -3.01
CA ASP A 43 -5.43 6.26 -3.08
C ASP A 43 -6.01 6.04 -4.50
N THR A 44 -6.75 4.95 -4.67
CA THR A 44 -7.45 4.58 -5.92
C THR A 44 -8.55 5.59 -6.30
N ALA A 45 -9.02 6.41 -5.36
CA ALA A 45 -9.92 7.53 -5.62
C ALA A 45 -9.17 8.83 -6.03
N GLY A 46 -7.84 8.84 -5.97
CA GLY A 46 -6.99 10.00 -6.28
C GLY A 46 -6.84 10.98 -5.12
N SER A 47 -7.26 10.61 -3.91
CA SER A 47 -7.07 11.43 -2.70
C SER A 47 -5.69 11.15 -2.10
N PRO A 48 -5.01 12.14 -1.48
CA PRO A 48 -3.74 11.90 -0.82
C PRO A 48 -3.85 10.88 0.31
N LEU A 49 -2.89 9.94 0.39
CA LEU A 49 -2.77 9.03 1.51
C LEU A 49 -2.47 9.81 2.81
N PRO A 50 -2.92 9.31 3.97
CA PRO A 50 -2.66 9.98 5.23
C PRO A 50 -1.15 10.02 5.52
N ALA A 51 -0.67 11.19 5.97
CA ALA A 51 0.72 11.39 6.37
C ALA A 51 1.15 10.38 7.45
N THR A 52 0.29 10.21 8.46
CA THR A 52 0.50 9.21 9.52
C THR A 52 -0.30 7.96 9.21
N GLY A 53 0.38 6.81 9.18
CA GLY A 53 -0.27 5.51 9.01
C GLY A 53 -0.54 4.90 10.36
N THR A 54 -1.73 4.33 10.53
CA THR A 54 -2.04 3.53 11.71
C THR A 54 -1.03 2.39 11.80
N PRO A 55 -0.47 2.05 12.98
CA PRO A 55 0.36 0.87 13.12
C PRO A 55 -0.40 -0.39 12.66
N CYS A 56 0.23 -1.21 11.82
CA CYS A 56 -0.41 -2.45 11.37
C CYS A 56 -0.51 -3.44 12.54
N GLY A 57 -1.69 -4.05 12.73
CA GLY A 57 -1.89 -5.05 13.79
C GLY A 57 -1.17 -6.39 13.56
N PHE A 58 -0.57 -6.58 12.38
CA PHE A 58 -0.01 -7.88 11.96
C PHE A 58 1.47 -7.83 11.54
N CYS A 59 2.03 -6.64 11.33
CA CYS A 59 3.44 -6.44 10.99
C CYS A 59 3.96 -5.14 11.62
N ASP A 60 5.28 -4.96 11.66
CA ASP A 60 5.91 -3.73 12.19
C ASP A 60 5.81 -2.52 11.23
N GLY A 61 4.89 -2.58 10.27
CA GLY A 61 4.64 -1.55 9.27
C GLY A 61 3.49 -0.61 9.65
N SER A 62 3.16 0.28 8.73
CA SER A 62 1.95 1.09 8.80
C SER A 62 0.88 0.46 7.91
N ASP A 63 -0.36 0.46 8.39
CA ASP A 63 -1.55 0.19 7.58
C ASP A 63 -1.83 1.40 6.69
N LEU A 64 -1.78 1.16 5.38
CA LEU A 64 -2.04 2.14 4.34
C LEU A 64 -3.36 1.87 3.61
N GLY A 65 -4.11 0.85 4.02
CA GLY A 65 -5.27 0.35 3.31
C GLY A 65 -4.97 -0.81 2.37
N ASP A 66 -3.69 -1.12 2.11
CA ASP A 66 -3.24 -2.33 1.41
C ASP A 66 -3.37 -3.58 2.29
N THR A 67 -3.43 -4.75 1.67
CA THR A 67 -3.57 -5.99 2.40
C THR A 67 -2.23 -6.40 2.98
N CYS A 68 -2.08 -6.27 4.30
CA CYS A 68 -0.87 -6.73 4.96
C CYS A 68 -0.71 -8.27 4.79
N PRO A 69 0.44 -8.78 4.28
CA PRO A 69 0.69 -10.22 4.20
C PRO A 69 0.57 -10.92 5.55
N GLY A 70 0.90 -10.22 6.64
CA GLY A 70 0.78 -10.72 8.01
C GLY A 70 -0.66 -10.96 8.45
N ALA A 71 -1.65 -10.31 7.84
CA ALA A 71 -3.07 -10.50 8.15
C ALA A 71 -3.65 -11.81 7.58
N LEU A 72 -2.96 -12.43 6.61
CA LEU A 72 -3.42 -13.62 5.93
C LEU A 72 -2.80 -14.88 6.54
N THR A 73 -3.46 -16.04 6.40
CA THR A 73 -2.81 -17.32 6.69
C THR A 73 -1.82 -17.67 5.58
N CYS A 74 -0.59 -18.08 5.90
CA CYS A 74 0.39 -18.46 4.89
C CYS A 74 -0.07 -19.71 4.09
N PRO A 75 -0.22 -19.63 2.75
CA PRO A 75 -0.64 -20.80 1.97
C PRO A 75 0.38 -21.95 2.01
N LYS A 76 1.67 -21.62 2.14
CA LYS A 76 2.79 -22.58 2.10
C LYS A 76 3.01 -23.33 3.42
N CYS A 77 3.13 -22.61 4.54
CA CYS A 77 3.44 -23.24 5.85
C CYS A 77 2.29 -23.18 6.86
N LYS A 78 1.12 -22.66 6.46
CA LYS A 78 -0.09 -22.55 7.29
C LYS A 78 0.09 -21.72 8.57
N ALA A 79 1.14 -20.90 8.65
CA ALA A 79 1.30 -19.94 9.74
C ALA A 79 0.08 -19.00 9.78
N PRO A 80 -0.56 -18.82 10.95
CA PRO A 80 -1.75 -17.99 11.06
C PRO A 80 -1.42 -16.49 10.94
N PRO A 81 -2.44 -15.62 10.87
CA PRO A 81 -2.26 -14.18 10.94
C PRO A 81 -1.42 -13.75 12.15
N GLY A 82 -0.56 -12.74 11.96
CA GLY A 82 0.33 -12.21 13.00
C GLY A 82 1.51 -13.11 13.39
N ARG A 83 1.65 -14.29 12.78
CA ARG A 83 2.80 -15.19 12.99
C ARG A 83 3.70 -15.22 11.75
N HIS A 84 5.00 -15.02 11.96
CA HIS A 84 6.01 -15.17 10.92
C HIS A 84 6.00 -16.58 10.30
N CYS A 85 6.40 -16.63 9.03
CA CYS A 85 6.53 -17.89 8.32
C CYS A 85 7.68 -18.72 8.89
N ARG A 86 7.39 -19.97 9.25
CA ARG A 86 8.43 -20.93 9.66
C ARG A 86 8.96 -21.69 8.44
N ARG A 87 10.29 -21.77 8.31
CA ARG A 87 10.95 -22.68 7.36
C ARG A 87 11.28 -24.00 8.07
N PRO A 88 11.11 -25.17 7.42
CA PRO A 88 11.34 -26.47 8.07
C PRO A 88 12.78 -26.75 8.53
N SER A 89 13.81 -26.04 8.06
CA SER A 89 15.20 -26.46 8.27
C SER A 89 16.15 -25.43 8.89
N GLU A 90 15.84 -24.14 8.94
CA GLU A 90 16.76 -23.14 9.51
C GLU A 90 15.95 -21.97 10.08
N TRP A 91 16.32 -21.56 11.31
CA TRP A 91 16.19 -20.26 11.97
C TRP A 91 15.04 -19.34 11.53
N GLU A 92 14.27 -18.83 12.50
CA GLU A 92 13.22 -17.81 12.28
C GLU A 92 13.77 -16.68 11.41
N THR A 93 13.44 -16.70 10.11
CA THR A 93 13.69 -15.54 9.27
C THR A 93 12.51 -14.60 9.48
N SER A 94 12.79 -13.32 9.61
CA SER A 94 11.76 -12.26 9.63
C SER A 94 10.99 -12.14 8.31
N GLN A 95 11.23 -13.03 7.34
CA GLN A 95 10.71 -12.93 5.99
C GLN A 95 9.43 -13.75 5.80
N TRP A 96 8.44 -13.12 5.17
CA TRP A 96 7.24 -13.80 4.70
C TRP A 96 7.59 -14.73 3.54
N HIS A 97 6.93 -15.89 3.47
CA HIS A 97 6.99 -16.72 2.26
C HIS A 97 6.41 -15.94 1.07
N ALA A 98 7.05 -16.03 -0.10
CA ALA A 98 6.56 -15.39 -1.33
C ALA A 98 5.08 -15.69 -1.62
N ALA A 99 4.63 -16.93 -1.37
CA ALA A 99 3.22 -17.31 -1.53
C ALA A 99 2.24 -16.54 -0.63
N ARG A 100 2.70 -16.04 0.53
CA ARG A 100 1.88 -15.20 1.42
C ARG A 100 1.84 -13.75 0.95
N VAL A 101 2.96 -13.25 0.40
CA VAL A 101 3.02 -11.92 -0.25
C VAL A 101 2.10 -11.91 -1.47
N GLN A 102 2.22 -12.91 -2.35
CA GLN A 102 1.36 -13.06 -3.52
C GLN A 102 -0.13 -13.17 -3.16
N ALA A 103 -0.46 -13.81 -2.03
CA ALA A 103 -1.84 -13.88 -1.57
C ALA A 103 -2.39 -12.50 -1.17
N ALA A 104 -1.57 -11.63 -0.59
CA ALA A 104 -1.93 -10.26 -0.33
C ALA A 104 -2.09 -9.46 -1.63
N ASP A 105 -1.16 -9.59 -2.57
CA ASP A 105 -1.24 -8.92 -3.87
C ASP A 105 -2.51 -9.29 -4.66
N LEU A 106 -2.95 -10.55 -4.56
CA LEU A 106 -4.19 -11.05 -5.17
C LEU A 106 -5.43 -10.50 -4.47
N GLU A 107 -5.43 -10.39 -3.15
CA GLU A 107 -6.53 -9.78 -2.41
C GLU A 107 -6.64 -8.28 -2.72
N ASP A 108 -5.51 -7.60 -2.83
CA ASP A 108 -5.45 -6.21 -3.25
C ASP A 108 -5.97 -6.03 -4.68
N GLN A 109 -5.59 -6.91 -5.61
CA GLN A 109 -6.18 -6.89 -6.96
C GLN A 109 -7.70 -7.07 -6.92
N ARG A 110 -8.20 -8.02 -6.12
CA ARG A 110 -9.64 -8.29 -6.00
C ARG A 110 -10.39 -7.07 -5.44
N ARG A 111 -9.81 -6.35 -4.48
CA ARG A 111 -10.40 -5.15 -3.88
C ARG A 111 -10.38 -3.97 -4.85
N GLU A 112 -9.30 -3.79 -5.61
CA GLU A 112 -9.20 -2.80 -6.67
C GLU A 112 -10.22 -3.06 -7.79
N ASP A 113 -10.34 -4.32 -8.25
CA ASP A 113 -11.35 -4.74 -9.24
C ASP A 113 -12.79 -4.50 -8.72
N ALA A 114 -12.99 -4.55 -7.40
CA ALA A 114 -14.26 -4.24 -6.74
C ALA A 114 -14.49 -2.73 -6.54
N GLY A 115 -13.54 -1.87 -6.93
CA GLY A 115 -13.63 -0.42 -6.80
C GLY A 115 -13.43 0.09 -5.37
N ASP A 116 -12.66 -0.62 -4.54
CA ASP A 116 -12.30 -0.16 -3.20
C ASP A 116 -11.45 1.12 -3.27
N GLY A 117 -12.10 2.26 -3.00
CA GLY A 117 -11.50 3.59 -2.99
C GLY A 117 -10.54 3.87 -1.83
N THR A 118 -10.42 2.96 -0.86
CA THR A 118 -9.60 3.17 0.35
C THR A 118 -8.17 2.65 0.21
N MET A 119 -7.86 2.00 -0.90
CA MET A 119 -6.56 1.40 -1.14
C MET A 119 -5.57 2.39 -1.74
N PRO A 120 -4.27 2.27 -1.44
CA PRO A 120 -3.24 2.95 -2.21
C PRO A 120 -3.39 2.64 -3.70
N ALA A 121 -3.31 3.66 -4.55
CA ALA A 121 -3.19 3.43 -5.98
C ALA A 121 -1.93 2.62 -6.29
N ARG A 122 -1.96 1.72 -7.28
CA ARG A 122 -0.74 1.01 -7.67
C ARG A 122 0.26 1.95 -8.33
N TRP A 123 1.53 1.57 -8.26
CA TRP A 123 2.60 2.23 -9.02
C TRP A 123 2.30 2.20 -10.52
N ALA A 124 2.75 3.21 -11.24
CA ALA A 124 2.73 3.17 -12.69
C ALA A 124 3.56 1.95 -13.16
N SER A 125 2.99 1.13 -14.05
CA SER A 125 3.75 0.10 -14.74
C SER A 125 4.83 0.80 -15.57
N THR A 126 6.10 0.53 -15.27
CA THR A 126 7.21 0.97 -16.13
C THR A 126 7.16 0.29 -17.48
#